data_AF-A0A6J4M185-F1
#
_entry.id   AF-A0A6J4M185-F1
#
_cell.length_a   1.000
_cell.length_b   1.000
_cell.length_c   1.000
_cell.angle_alpha   90.00
_cell.angle_beta   90.00
_cell.angle_gamma   90.00
#
_symmetry.space_group_name_H-M   'P 1'
#
loop_
_entity.id
_entity.type
_entity.pdbx_description
1 polymer ?
#
loop_
_entity_poly.entity_id
_entity_poly.type
_entity_poly.pdbx_seq_one_letter_code
_entity_poly.pdbx_strand_id
1 'polypeptide(L)' 'HGGPWPATSVPSATSVGAHGLARFVRPVAYQSAQDRWLPPEARSDNPWSVPRRVDGRLEGSPPERG' A
#
# COMPACT_ATOMS: atom_id res chain seq x y z
N HIS A 1 -11.91 13.58 -6.11
CA HIS A 1 -12.70 13.54 -7.36
C HIS A 1 -13.49 12.24 -7.37
N GLY A 2 -14.77 12.33 -7.06
CA GLY A 2 -15.64 11.20 -6.73
C GLY A 2 -16.96 11.74 -6.15
N GLY A 3 -17.63 10.97 -5.30
CA GLY A 3 -18.89 11.36 -4.64
C GLY A 3 -19.94 10.25 -4.63
N PRO A 4 -21.17 10.51 -4.19
CA PRO A 4 -22.28 9.56 -4.35
C PRO A 4 -22.70 9.38 -5.81
N TRP A 5 -23.46 8.33 -6.10
CA TRP A 5 -24.14 8.18 -7.39
C TRP A 5 -25.05 9.41 -7.67
N PRO A 6 -25.07 9.98 -8.89
CA PRO A 6 -24.46 9.49 -10.12
C PRO A 6 -23.04 10.01 -10.44
N ALA A 7 -22.41 10.77 -9.53
CA ALA A 7 -21.09 11.34 -9.80
C ALA A 7 -19.98 10.29 -9.97
N THR A 8 -20.10 9.13 -9.30
CA THR A 8 -19.25 7.94 -9.51
C THR A 8 -20.02 6.68 -9.17
N SER A 9 -19.59 5.56 -9.74
CA SER A 9 -20.10 4.21 -9.41
C SER A 9 -19.47 3.61 -8.15
N VAL A 10 -18.37 4.18 -7.65
CA VAL A 10 -17.69 3.70 -6.43
C VAL A 10 -17.41 4.89 -5.49
N PRO A 11 -18.33 5.19 -4.55
CA PRO A 11 -18.23 6.38 -3.69
C PRO A 11 -17.03 6.41 -2.75
N SER A 12 -16.49 5.24 -2.39
CA SER A 12 -15.31 5.11 -1.51
C SER A 12 -13.97 5.38 -2.20
N ALA A 13 -13.97 5.65 -3.51
CA ALA A 13 -12.75 5.84 -4.30
C ALA A 13 -12.60 7.29 -4.81
N THR A 14 -11.39 7.62 -5.27
CA THR A 14 -11.11 8.88 -5.98
C THR A 14 -10.50 8.58 -7.36
N SER A 15 -10.87 9.35 -8.39
CA SER A 15 -10.27 9.27 -9.73
C SER A 15 -9.04 10.16 -9.92
N VAL A 16 -8.80 11.10 -9.01
CA VAL A 16 -7.66 12.05 -9.04
C VAL A 16 -6.93 12.03 -7.71
N GLY A 17 -5.60 12.26 -7.76
CA GLY A 17 -4.69 12.22 -6.62
C GLY A 17 -4.04 10.84 -6.44
N ALA A 18 -2.95 10.76 -5.67
CA ALA A 18 -2.15 9.54 -5.52
C ALA A 18 -2.97 8.32 -5.01
N HIS A 19 -3.98 8.56 -4.17
CA HIS A 19 -4.88 7.50 -3.67
C HIS A 19 -5.72 6.85 -4.79
N GLY A 20 -5.85 7.48 -5.96
CA GLY A 20 -6.57 6.92 -7.10
C GLY A 20 -5.97 5.61 -7.63
N LEU A 21 -4.69 5.33 -7.34
CA LEU A 21 -4.03 4.07 -7.66
C LEU A 21 -4.66 2.88 -6.95
N ALA A 22 -5.23 3.08 -5.76
CA ALA A 22 -5.84 2.02 -4.94
C ALA A 22 -6.98 1.27 -5.66
N ARG A 23 -7.58 1.87 -6.71
CA ARG A 23 -8.63 1.26 -7.52
C ARG A 23 -8.16 0.09 -8.38
N PHE A 24 -6.86 -0.06 -8.60
CA PHE A 24 -6.27 -1.01 -9.54
C PHE A 24 -5.37 -2.06 -8.88
N VAL A 25 -5.33 -2.10 -7.54
CA VAL A 25 -4.51 -3.04 -6.77
C VAL A 25 -5.38 -3.84 -5.81
N ARG A 26 -4.85 -4.98 -5.33
CA ARG A 26 -5.47 -5.78 -4.28
C ARG A 26 -4.41 -6.26 -3.28
N PRO A 27 -4.74 -6.39 -1.99
CA PRO A 27 -3.82 -6.97 -1.01
C PRO A 27 -3.64 -8.47 -1.25
N VAL A 28 -2.44 -8.98 -0.94
CA VAL A 28 -2.09 -10.41 -0.93
C VAL A 28 -1.33 -10.70 0.36
N ALA A 29 -1.68 -11.80 1.05
CA ALA A 29 -1.00 -12.24 2.25
C ALA A 29 -0.15 -13.49 1.95
N TYR A 30 1.07 -13.52 2.47
CA TYR A 30 1.98 -14.66 2.40
C TYR A 30 2.19 -15.19 3.82
N GLN A 31 1.94 -16.49 4.03
CA GLN A 31 2.09 -17.15 5.33
C GLN A 31 3.13 -18.27 5.24
N SER A 32 4.08 -18.29 6.19
CA SER A 32 5.14 -19.31 6.28
C SER A 32 5.98 -19.47 5.00
N ALA A 33 6.02 -18.45 4.14
CA ALA A 33 6.84 -18.43 2.93
C ALA A 33 8.30 -18.13 3.29
N GLN A 34 9.23 -18.84 2.65
CA GLN A 34 10.66 -18.54 2.80
C GLN A 34 10.99 -17.23 2.07
N ASP A 35 11.89 -16.42 2.64
CA ASP A 35 12.17 -15.05 2.18
C ASP A 35 12.54 -14.96 0.70
N ARG A 36 13.29 -15.95 0.17
CA ARG A 36 13.64 -16.03 -1.26
C ARG A 36 12.44 -16.17 -2.21
N TRP A 37 11.29 -16.63 -1.71
CA TRP A 37 10.05 -16.77 -2.48
C TRP A 37 9.15 -15.55 -2.39
N LEU A 38 9.44 -14.63 -1.47
CA LEU A 38 8.69 -13.39 -1.34
C LEU A 38 9.11 -12.42 -2.46
N PRO A 39 8.15 -11.61 -2.95
CA PRO A 39 8.48 -10.50 -3.82
C PRO A 39 9.35 -9.48 -3.04
N PRO A 40 10.25 -8.72 -3.71
CA PRO A 40 11.25 -7.90 -3.04
C PRO A 40 10.68 -6.93 -1.98
N GLU A 41 9.51 -6.36 -2.23
CA GLU A 41 8.82 -5.44 -1.31
C GLU A 41 8.34 -6.09 0.00
N ALA A 42 8.19 -7.42 0.02
CA ALA A 42 7.74 -8.18 1.18
C ALA A 42 8.88 -8.90 1.93
N ARG A 43 10.12 -8.82 1.42
CA ARG A 43 11.28 -9.47 2.05
C ARG A 43 11.69 -8.77 3.34
N SER A 44 12.25 -9.55 4.26
CA SER A 44 12.57 -9.11 5.62
C SER A 44 13.61 -7.99 5.64
N ASP A 45 14.62 -8.08 4.79
CA ASP A 45 15.74 -7.13 4.62
C ASP A 45 15.32 -5.79 3.97
N ASN A 46 14.09 -5.65 3.50
CA ASN A 46 13.53 -4.42 2.91
C ASN A 46 14.43 -3.80 1.82
N PRO A 47 14.73 -4.53 0.73
CA PRO A 47 15.69 -4.08 -0.28
C PRO A 47 15.24 -2.80 -0.99
N TRP A 48 13.94 -2.48 -0.97
CA TRP A 48 13.39 -1.27 -1.57
C TRP A 48 13.23 -0.11 -0.57
N SER A 49 13.57 -0.32 0.70
CA SER A 49 13.42 0.68 1.76
C SER A 49 12.01 1.29 1.81
N VAL A 50 10.98 0.47 1.56
CA VAL A 50 9.59 0.93 1.59
C VAL A 50 9.09 1.10 3.03
N PRO A 51 8.15 2.02 3.31
CA PRO A 51 7.49 2.09 4.60
C PRO A 51 6.66 0.83 4.86
N ARG A 52 6.80 0.25 6.05
CA ARG A 52 6.09 -0.99 6.45
C ARG A 52 5.37 -0.80 7.76
N ARG A 53 4.29 -1.54 7.99
CA ARG A 53 3.71 -1.68 9.32
C ARG A 53 4.07 -3.06 9.88
N VAL A 54 4.83 -3.07 10.98
CA VAL A 54 5.18 -4.28 11.73
C VAL A 54 4.48 -4.20 13.08
N ASP A 55 3.64 -5.19 13.40
CA ASP A 55 2.80 -5.22 14.61
C ASP A 55 2.02 -3.91 14.85
N GLY A 56 1.53 -3.30 13.76
CA GLY A 56 0.78 -2.03 13.77
C GLY A 56 1.64 -0.76 13.82
N ARG A 57 2.96 -0.84 14.06
CA ARG A 57 3.86 0.32 14.07
C ARG A 57 4.45 0.59 12.70
N LEU A 58 4.50 1.87 12.31
CA LEU A 58 5.13 2.31 11.05
C LEU A 58 6.65 2.32 11.19
N GLU A 59 7.33 1.61 10.28
CA GLU A 59 8.79 1.53 10.14
C GLU A 59 9.22 2.05 8.77
N GLY A 60 10.44 2.57 8.64
CA GLY A 60 11.02 2.95 7.35
C GLY A 60 10.38 4.20 6.72
N SER A 61 9.61 4.98 7.48
CA SER A 61 9.22 6.32 7.04
C SER A 61 10.49 7.18 6.91
N PRO A 62 10.67 7.91 5.80
CA PRO A 62 11.70 8.93 5.75
C PRO A 62 11.48 9.93 6.91
N PRO A 63 12.55 10.52 7.47
CA PRO A 63 12.39 11.56 8.49
C PRO A 63 11.46 12.65 7.95
N GLU A 64 10.58 13.17 8.81
CA GLU A 64 9.67 14.24 8.44
C GLU A 64 10.47 15.37 7.79
N ARG A 65 10.15 15.70 6.53
CA ARG A 65 10.67 16.92 5.92
C ARG A 65 9.95 18.07 6.60
N GLY A 66 10.67 18.78 7.48
CA GLY A 66 10.28 20.08 7.99
C GLY A 66 10.11 21.12 6.89
#